data_AF-A0A540VC98-F1
#
_entry.id   AF-A0A540VC98-F1
#
_cell.length_a   1.000
_cell.length_b   1.000
_cell.length_c   1.000
_cell.angle_alpha   90.00
_cell.angle_beta   90.00
_cell.angle_gamma   90.00
#
_symmetry.space_group_name_H-M   'P 1'
#
loop_
_entity.id
_entity.type
_entity.pdbx_description
1 polymer ?
#
loop_
_entity_poly.entity_id
_entity_poly.type
_entity_poly.pdbx_seq_one_letter_code
_entity_poly.pdbx_strand_id
1 'polypeptide(L)'
;MAEILHTTHCVNAEPVTQAHTPTTRRFNRVLSFMSWMVTLEREMEAEHEPGYGSDFDAVLRQAEAVRAELIAEAEHLLDIPPYRPADRALHRLGFLLLLDLTMTDAQDCRRLHRLAADPDLFTIEGSDTAARQTRAMQAQFFKLFDQMGDLGEFGGEGECFEQWQDPAPMPA
;
A
#
# COMPACT_ATOMS: atom_id res chain seq x y z
N MET A 1 -38.31 17.38 -51.38
CA MET A 1 -38.03 16.09 -50.71
C MET A 1 -36.86 16.35 -49.79
N ALA A 2 -37.14 16.58 -48.50
CA ALA A 2 -36.15 16.96 -47.49
C ALA A 2 -35.79 15.72 -46.68
N GLU A 3 -34.52 15.33 -46.66
CA GLU A 3 -33.99 14.34 -45.72
C GLU A 3 -33.33 15.06 -44.54
N ILE A 4 -33.85 14.76 -43.36
CA ILE A 4 -33.51 15.33 -42.07
C ILE A 4 -32.20 14.70 -41.62
N LEU A 5 -31.13 15.49 -41.58
CA LEU A 5 -29.89 15.12 -40.91
C LEU A 5 -30.17 15.01 -39.40
N HIS A 6 -30.17 13.77 -38.89
CA HIS A 6 -30.12 13.51 -37.45
C HIS A 6 -28.72 13.82 -36.93
N THR A 7 -28.50 15.09 -36.60
CA THR A 7 -27.39 15.51 -35.76
C THR A 7 -27.72 15.06 -34.33
N THR A 8 -27.20 13.91 -33.91
CA THR A 8 -27.20 13.50 -32.51
C THR A 8 -26.31 14.49 -31.76
N HIS A 9 -26.93 15.51 -31.19
CA HIS A 9 -26.30 16.44 -30.27
C HIS A 9 -25.98 15.64 -28.99
N CYS A 10 -24.73 15.19 -28.85
CA CYS A 10 -24.25 14.74 -27.55
C CYS A 10 -24.29 15.95 -26.63
N VAL A 11 -25.32 15.99 -25.78
CA VAL A 11 -25.45 16.95 -24.69
C VAL A 11 -24.19 16.80 -23.84
N ASN A 12 -23.45 17.91 -23.67
CA ASN A 12 -22.44 18.03 -22.63
C ASN A 12 -23.13 17.79 -21.29
N ALA A 13 -23.12 16.54 -20.82
CA ALA A 13 -23.39 16.24 -19.43
C ALA A 13 -22.23 16.87 -18.66
N GLU A 14 -22.49 17.97 -17.95
CA GLU A 14 -21.59 18.44 -16.91
C GLU A 14 -21.24 17.22 -16.04
N PRO A 15 -19.95 16.90 -15.85
CA PRO A 15 -19.59 15.73 -15.07
C PRO A 15 -20.08 15.97 -13.65
N VAL A 16 -21.14 15.26 -13.27
CA VAL A 16 -21.51 15.09 -11.87
C VAL A 16 -20.23 14.66 -11.17
N THR A 17 -19.72 15.53 -10.31
CA THR A 17 -18.46 15.35 -9.59
C THR A 17 -18.64 14.17 -8.63
N GLN A 18 -18.44 12.96 -9.14
CA GLN A 18 -18.43 11.77 -8.31
C GLN A 18 -17.30 11.92 -7.30
N ALA A 19 -17.66 11.97 -6.02
CA ALA A 19 -16.69 12.03 -4.93
C ALA A 19 -15.67 10.87 -5.01
N HIS A 20 -16.15 9.69 -5.41
CA HIS A 20 -15.35 8.47 -5.52
C HIS A 20 -15.23 7.94 -6.96
N THR A 21 -14.03 8.02 -7.52
CA THR A 21 -13.64 7.27 -8.72
C THR A 21 -13.37 5.79 -8.38
N PRO A 22 -13.41 4.86 -9.36
CA PRO A 22 -12.98 3.48 -9.15
C PRO A 22 -11.61 3.38 -8.46
N THR A 23 -10.64 4.22 -8.84
CA THR A 23 -9.32 4.32 -8.21
C THR A 23 -9.41 4.63 -6.72
N THR A 24 -10.18 5.65 -6.32
CA THR A 24 -10.33 5.97 -4.87
C THR A 24 -11.03 4.86 -4.09
N ARG A 25 -11.98 4.13 -4.69
CA ARG A 25 -12.63 3.01 -3.98
C ARG A 25 -11.64 1.87 -3.76
N ARG A 26 -10.83 1.56 -4.78
CA ARG A 26 -9.79 0.54 -4.69
C ARG A 26 -8.71 0.91 -3.70
N PHE A 27 -8.25 2.16 -3.73
CA PHE A 27 -7.24 2.65 -2.79
C PHE A 27 -7.70 2.59 -1.33
N ASN A 28 -9.00 2.79 -1.05
CA ASN A 28 -9.51 2.57 0.32
C ASN A 28 -9.42 1.10 0.77
N ARG A 29 -9.54 0.13 -0.15
CA ARG A 29 -9.32 -1.28 0.15
C ARG A 29 -7.84 -1.55 0.46
N VAL A 30 -6.94 -0.99 -0.35
CA VAL A 30 -5.49 -1.03 -0.09
C VAL A 30 -5.19 -0.52 1.32
N LEU A 31 -5.70 0.66 1.70
CA LEU A 31 -5.52 1.21 3.06
C LEU A 31 -6.06 0.29 4.17
N SER A 32 -7.17 -0.41 3.91
CA SER A 32 -7.76 -1.35 4.88
C SER A 32 -6.86 -2.56 5.09
N PHE A 33 -6.35 -3.15 3.99
CA PHE A 33 -5.43 -4.29 4.05
C PHE A 33 -4.07 -3.92 4.62
N MET A 34 -3.53 -2.73 4.32
CA MET A 34 -2.32 -2.21 4.99
C MET A 34 -2.50 -2.15 6.51
N SER A 35 -3.65 -1.66 6.97
CA SER A 35 -3.94 -1.59 8.41
C SER A 35 -4.02 -2.99 9.05
N TRP A 36 -4.61 -3.98 8.37
CA TRP A 36 -4.64 -5.35 8.85
C TRP A 36 -3.26 -5.98 8.89
N MET A 37 -2.45 -5.77 7.85
CA MET A 37 -1.08 -6.26 7.79
C MET A 37 -0.26 -5.72 8.95
N VAL A 38 -0.23 -4.39 9.15
CA VAL A 38 0.46 -3.77 10.29
C VAL A 38 0.00 -4.33 11.63
N THR A 39 -1.29 -4.64 11.78
CA THR A 39 -1.82 -5.21 13.03
C THR A 39 -1.30 -6.62 13.27
N LEU A 40 -1.38 -7.48 12.25
CA LEU A 40 -0.96 -8.88 12.33
C LEU A 40 0.55 -9.02 12.52
N GLU A 41 1.34 -8.24 11.79
CA GLU A 41 2.80 -8.25 11.93
C GLU A 41 3.24 -7.84 13.34
N ARG A 42 2.61 -6.81 13.92
CA ARG A 42 2.87 -6.39 15.31
C ARG A 42 2.47 -7.46 16.32
N GLU A 43 1.38 -8.19 16.06
CA GLU A 43 0.95 -9.32 16.89
C GLU A 43 2.00 -10.43 16.85
N MET A 44 2.51 -10.77 15.66
CA MET A 44 3.59 -11.77 15.52
C MET A 44 4.90 -11.35 16.18
N GLU A 45 5.28 -10.07 16.08
CA GLU A 45 6.47 -9.54 16.74
C GLU A 45 6.34 -9.57 18.28
N ALA A 46 5.13 -9.32 18.80
CA ALA A 46 4.85 -9.39 20.24
C ALA A 46 4.80 -10.84 20.78
N GLU A 47 4.31 -11.79 19.99
CA GLU A 47 4.20 -13.21 20.37
C GLU A 47 5.54 -13.98 20.32
N HIS A 48 6.57 -13.41 19.69
CA HIS A 48 7.92 -14.00 19.64
C HIS A 48 8.67 -14.02 20.98
N GLU A 49 8.07 -13.51 22.07
CA GLU A 49 8.53 -13.82 23.42
C GLU A 49 8.38 -15.33 23.71
N PRO A 50 9.43 -16.03 24.18
CA PRO A 50 9.45 -17.49 24.24
C PRO A 50 8.36 -18.04 25.17
N GLY A 51 7.27 -18.57 24.61
CA GLY A 51 6.18 -19.18 25.37
C GLY A 51 4.86 -19.44 24.64
N TYR A 52 4.63 -18.83 23.48
CA TYR A 52 3.34 -18.95 22.77
C TYR A 52 3.37 -20.04 21.69
N GLY A 53 2.74 -21.18 22.01
CA GLY A 53 2.48 -22.28 21.09
C GLY A 53 1.14 -22.14 20.34
N SER A 54 1.02 -22.85 19.22
CA SER A 54 -0.15 -23.02 18.32
C SER A 54 -0.85 -21.79 17.72
N ASP A 55 -0.87 -20.64 18.40
CA ASP A 55 -1.55 -19.44 17.92
C ASP A 55 -0.72 -18.68 16.88
N PHE A 56 0.62 -18.70 17.02
CA PHE A 56 1.56 -18.13 16.05
C PHE A 56 1.34 -18.63 14.62
N ASP A 57 1.18 -19.94 14.42
CA ASP A 57 0.94 -20.54 13.09
C ASP A 57 -0.40 -20.09 12.46
N ALA A 58 -1.37 -19.69 13.29
CA ALA A 58 -2.64 -19.14 12.81
C ALA A 58 -2.48 -17.67 12.42
N VAL A 59 -1.80 -16.88 13.24
CA VAL A 59 -1.50 -15.46 12.97
C VAL A 59 -0.64 -15.34 11.71
N LEU A 60 0.41 -16.16 11.57
CA LEU A 60 1.28 -16.19 10.39
C LEU A 60 0.49 -16.47 9.10
N ARG A 61 -0.35 -17.51 9.09
CA ARG A 61 -1.20 -17.81 7.92
C ARG A 61 -2.15 -16.67 7.59
N GLN A 62 -2.67 -15.98 8.60
CA GLN A 62 -3.54 -14.84 8.41
C GLN A 62 -2.78 -13.63 7.85
N ALA A 63 -1.55 -13.38 8.33
CA ALA A 63 -0.65 -12.35 7.82
C ALA A 63 -0.30 -12.60 6.35
N GLU A 64 0.10 -13.83 6.01
CA GLU A 64 0.40 -14.24 4.63
C GLU A 64 -0.82 -14.06 3.70
N ALA A 65 -2.01 -14.43 4.16
CA ALA A 65 -3.24 -14.25 3.38
C ALA A 65 -3.55 -12.75 3.15
N VAL A 66 -3.40 -11.93 4.19
CA VAL A 66 -3.60 -10.46 4.08
C VAL A 66 -2.55 -9.83 3.16
N ARG A 67 -1.30 -10.28 3.22
CA ARG A 67 -0.22 -9.83 2.33
C ARG A 67 -0.54 -10.15 0.87
N ALA A 68 -1.00 -11.37 0.60
CA ALA A 68 -1.40 -11.78 -0.76
C ALA A 68 -2.56 -10.93 -1.30
N GLU A 69 -3.60 -10.68 -0.47
CA GLU A 69 -4.72 -9.81 -0.84
C GLU A 69 -4.29 -8.35 -1.02
N LEU A 70 -3.36 -7.85 -0.20
CA LEU A 70 -2.82 -6.50 -0.32
C LEU A 70 -2.06 -6.32 -1.64
N ILE A 71 -1.23 -7.28 -2.02
CA ILE A 71 -0.54 -7.30 -3.32
C ILE A 71 -1.56 -7.29 -4.45
N ALA A 72 -2.55 -8.19 -4.41
CA ALA A 72 -3.57 -8.28 -5.45
C ALA A 72 -4.39 -6.98 -5.57
N GLU A 73 -4.75 -6.33 -4.46
CA GLU A 73 -5.47 -5.05 -4.48
C GLU A 73 -4.60 -3.91 -5.02
N ALA A 74 -3.30 -3.91 -4.74
CA ALA A 74 -2.37 -2.92 -5.28
C ALA A 74 -2.11 -3.14 -6.78
N GLU A 75 -2.00 -4.37 -7.26
CA GLU A 75 -1.92 -4.68 -8.70
C GLU A 75 -3.21 -4.24 -9.41
N HIS A 76 -4.37 -4.63 -8.88
CA HIS A 76 -5.66 -4.23 -9.44
C HIS A 76 -5.89 -2.71 -9.45
N LEU A 77 -5.31 -1.97 -8.48
CA LEU A 77 -5.34 -0.52 -8.49
C LEU A 77 -4.59 0.03 -9.71
N LEU A 78 -3.42 -0.54 -10.04
CA LEU A 78 -2.60 -0.09 -11.16
C LEU A 78 -3.22 -0.42 -12.53
N ASP A 79 -4.07 -1.45 -12.60
CA ASP A 79 -4.81 -1.81 -13.81
C ASP A 79 -5.96 -0.85 -14.14
N ILE A 80 -6.44 -0.06 -13.17
CA ILE A 80 -7.56 0.89 -13.38
C ILE A 80 -7.03 2.16 -14.04
N PRO A 81 -7.48 2.56 -15.24
CA PRO A 81 -7.00 3.81 -15.84
C PRO A 81 -7.30 5.03 -14.93
N PRO A 82 -6.34 5.94 -14.71
CA PRO A 82 -6.57 7.11 -13.88
C PRO A 82 -7.57 8.06 -14.56
N TYR A 83 -8.70 8.33 -13.89
CA TYR A 83 -9.78 9.15 -14.43
C TYR A 83 -9.51 10.66 -14.28
N ARG A 84 -8.62 11.04 -13.37
CA ARG A 84 -8.25 12.44 -13.06
C ARG A 84 -6.80 12.56 -12.60
N PRO A 85 -6.19 13.77 -12.63
CA PRO A 85 -4.80 13.97 -12.19
C PRO A 85 -4.52 13.44 -10.77
N ALA A 86 -5.45 13.65 -9.83
CA ALA A 86 -5.32 13.16 -8.46
C ALA A 86 -5.25 11.62 -8.35
N ASP A 87 -5.85 10.89 -9.29
CA ASP A 87 -5.80 9.42 -9.30
C ASP A 87 -4.40 8.93 -9.68
N ARG A 88 -3.62 9.70 -10.46
CA ARG A 88 -2.22 9.35 -10.79
C ARG A 88 -1.33 9.34 -9.54
N ALA A 89 -1.58 10.21 -8.57
CA ALA A 89 -0.85 10.18 -7.31
C ALA A 89 -1.13 8.89 -6.54
N LEU A 90 -2.39 8.43 -6.49
CA LEU A 90 -2.74 7.15 -5.86
C LEU A 90 -2.07 5.96 -6.56
N HIS A 91 -1.93 5.99 -7.89
CA HIS A 91 -1.18 4.97 -8.61
C HIS A 91 0.29 4.94 -8.21
N ARG A 92 0.94 6.11 -8.07
CA ARG A 92 2.33 6.18 -7.60
C ARG A 92 2.49 5.60 -6.20
N LEU A 93 1.54 5.87 -5.30
CA LEU A 93 1.54 5.29 -3.96
C LEU A 93 1.31 3.76 -3.99
N GLY A 94 0.40 3.28 -4.85
CA GLY A 94 0.20 1.84 -5.06
C GLY A 94 1.44 1.14 -5.61
N PHE A 95 2.16 1.78 -6.53
CA PHE A 95 3.42 1.27 -7.06
C PHE A 95 4.53 1.26 -6.01
N LEU A 96 4.64 2.33 -5.21
CA LEU A 96 5.57 2.38 -4.06
C LEU A 96 5.30 1.23 -3.09
N LEU A 97 4.04 0.97 -2.76
CA LEU A 97 3.66 -0.13 -1.88
C LEU A 97 4.02 -1.51 -2.48
N LEU A 98 3.75 -1.73 -3.77
CA LEU A 98 4.14 -2.98 -4.42
C LEU A 98 5.65 -3.20 -4.39
N LEU A 99 6.43 -2.13 -4.62
CA LEU A 99 7.88 -2.20 -4.47
C LEU A 99 8.27 -2.65 -3.07
N ASP A 100 7.70 -2.04 -2.02
CA ASP A 100 7.98 -2.40 -0.63
C ASP A 100 7.60 -3.86 -0.31
N LEU A 101 6.41 -4.32 -0.76
CA LEU A 101 5.90 -5.68 -0.51
C LEU A 101 6.63 -6.78 -1.31
N THR A 102 7.36 -6.43 -2.37
CA THR A 102 8.06 -7.40 -3.22
C THR A 102 9.56 -7.40 -3.01
N MET A 103 10.08 -6.41 -2.28
CA MET A 103 11.46 -6.43 -1.82
C MET A 103 11.66 -7.52 -0.78
N THR A 104 12.81 -8.17 -0.86
CA THR A 104 13.24 -9.23 0.07
C THR A 104 14.36 -8.77 0.99
N ASP A 105 14.95 -7.61 0.73
CA ASP A 105 16.09 -7.07 1.47
C ASP A 105 15.62 -5.92 2.37
N ALA A 106 15.75 -6.12 3.68
CA ALA A 106 15.32 -5.15 4.69
C ALA A 106 16.09 -3.81 4.63
N GLN A 107 17.35 -3.80 4.15
CA GLN A 107 18.10 -2.57 3.95
C GLN A 107 17.56 -1.77 2.76
N ASP A 108 17.14 -2.44 1.69
CA ASP A 108 16.46 -1.80 0.57
C ASP A 108 15.07 -1.27 0.97
N CYS A 109 14.30 -2.01 1.78
CA CYS A 109 13.05 -1.52 2.36
C CYS A 109 13.30 -0.24 3.20
N ARG A 110 14.26 -0.26 4.15
CA ARG A 110 14.66 0.95 4.90
C ARG A 110 15.03 2.13 4.01
N ARG A 111 15.70 1.86 2.89
CA ARG A 111 16.10 2.91 1.94
C ARG A 111 14.89 3.46 1.22
N LEU A 112 13.96 2.59 0.82
CA LEU A 112 12.71 2.98 0.18
C LEU A 112 11.86 3.87 1.11
N HIS A 113 11.69 3.48 2.37
CA HIS A 113 10.97 4.27 3.38
C HIS A 113 11.59 5.65 3.58
N ARG A 114 12.92 5.75 3.66
CA ARG A 114 13.64 7.04 3.73
C ARG A 114 13.47 7.90 2.48
N LEU A 115 13.41 7.29 1.30
CA LEU A 115 13.18 8.02 0.03
C LEU A 115 11.72 8.48 -0.08
N ALA A 116 10.77 7.68 0.40
CA ALA A 116 9.35 8.00 0.40
C ALA A 116 8.97 9.10 1.38
N ALA A 117 9.84 9.43 2.34
CA ALA A 117 9.68 10.56 3.25
C ALA A 117 9.76 11.93 2.55
N ASP A 118 10.24 11.98 1.30
CA ASP A 118 10.21 13.21 0.49
C ASP A 118 8.76 13.50 0.00
N PRO A 119 8.10 14.55 0.53
CA PRO A 119 6.71 14.86 0.20
C PRO A 119 6.50 15.24 -1.26
N ASP A 120 7.56 15.77 -1.92
CA ASP A 120 7.44 16.38 -3.23
C ASP A 120 7.13 15.34 -4.32
N LEU A 121 7.62 14.11 -4.14
CA LEU A 121 7.45 12.98 -5.07
C LEU A 121 5.99 12.57 -5.29
N PHE A 122 5.13 12.83 -4.31
CA PHE A 122 3.75 12.38 -4.30
C PHE A 122 2.72 13.52 -4.26
N THR A 123 3.14 14.76 -4.52
CA THR A 123 2.27 15.93 -4.44
C THR A 123 0.99 15.77 -5.26
N ILE A 124 -0.16 16.06 -4.62
CA ILE A 124 -1.47 16.11 -5.26
C ILE A 124 -1.83 17.57 -5.52
N GLU A 125 -1.86 17.94 -6.79
CA GLU A 125 -2.25 19.28 -7.24
C GLU A 125 -3.77 19.51 -7.17
N GLY A 126 -4.16 20.78 -7.08
CA GLY A 126 -5.56 21.22 -7.08
C GLY A 126 -6.14 21.49 -5.69
N SER A 127 -7.21 22.27 -5.64
CA SER A 127 -7.89 22.72 -4.41
C SER A 127 -9.34 22.24 -4.28
N ASP A 128 -9.81 21.45 -5.25
CA ASP A 128 -11.17 20.91 -5.29
C ASP A 128 -11.40 19.83 -4.21
N THR A 129 -12.66 19.40 -4.09
CA THR A 129 -13.07 18.36 -3.12
C THR A 129 -12.35 17.04 -3.37
N ALA A 130 -12.13 16.69 -4.62
CA ALA A 130 -11.42 15.49 -5.04
C ALA A 130 -9.96 15.49 -4.55
N ALA A 131 -9.21 16.57 -4.80
CA ALA A 131 -7.82 16.73 -4.37
C ALA A 131 -7.70 16.71 -2.84
N ARG A 132 -8.65 17.34 -2.12
CA ARG A 132 -8.68 17.28 -0.65
C ARG A 132 -8.87 15.85 -0.14
N GLN A 133 -9.80 15.10 -0.74
CA GLN A 133 -10.05 13.72 -0.37
C GLN A 133 -8.84 12.83 -0.67
N THR A 134 -8.24 12.95 -1.86
CA THR A 134 -7.04 12.19 -2.22
C THR A 134 -5.88 12.51 -1.29
N ARG A 135 -5.71 13.78 -0.87
CA ARG A 135 -4.70 14.17 0.13
C ARG A 135 -4.94 13.53 1.50
N ALA A 136 -6.19 13.39 1.94
CA ALA A 136 -6.49 12.67 3.17
C ALA A 136 -6.12 11.18 3.05
N MET A 137 -6.41 10.56 1.90
CA MET A 137 -6.04 9.15 1.63
C MET A 137 -4.53 8.97 1.55
N GLN A 138 -3.81 9.92 0.95
CA GLN A 138 -2.34 9.94 0.93
C GLN A 138 -1.75 10.07 2.33
N ALA A 139 -2.28 10.97 3.16
CA ALA A 139 -1.80 11.13 4.54
C ALA A 139 -2.00 9.83 5.35
N GLN A 140 -3.14 9.16 5.16
CA GLN A 140 -3.39 7.86 5.77
C GLN A 140 -2.45 6.78 5.22
N PHE A 141 -2.18 6.78 3.91
CA PHE A 141 -1.21 5.88 3.30
C PHE A 141 0.15 6.04 3.95
N PHE A 142 0.70 7.25 4.01
CA PHE A 142 2.03 7.48 4.58
C PHE A 142 2.10 7.14 6.07
N LYS A 143 1.02 7.38 6.82
CA LYS A 143 0.96 6.91 8.21
C LYS A 143 1.08 5.39 8.31
N LEU A 144 0.37 4.65 7.47
CA LEU A 144 0.42 3.18 7.47
C LEU A 144 1.75 2.66 6.90
N PHE A 145 2.28 3.34 5.89
CA PHE A 145 3.56 3.01 5.27
C PHE A 145 4.71 3.19 6.26
N ASP A 146 4.75 4.30 7.00
CA ASP A 146 5.70 4.54 8.09
C ASP A 146 5.59 3.45 9.17
N GLN A 147 4.36 3.10 9.56
CA GLN A 147 4.12 1.99 10.49
C GLN A 147 4.57 0.63 9.98
N MET A 148 4.55 0.40 8.66
CA MET A 148 5.14 -0.79 8.05
C MET A 148 6.67 -0.72 8.15
N GLY A 149 7.27 0.43 7.84
CA GLY A 149 8.72 0.65 7.95
C GLY A 149 9.30 0.46 9.36
N ASP A 150 8.47 0.56 10.40
CA ASP A 150 8.83 0.23 11.78
C ASP A 150 8.90 -1.28 12.07
N LEU A 151 8.30 -2.12 11.23
CA LEU A 151 8.28 -3.58 11.39
C LEU A 151 9.62 -4.19 10.95
N GLY A 152 10.05 -5.26 11.61
CA GLY A 152 11.29 -5.97 11.33
C GLY A 152 11.41 -6.45 9.87
N GLU A 153 10.33 -6.98 9.28
CA GLU A 153 10.29 -7.43 7.87
C GLU A 153 10.63 -6.29 6.89
N PHE A 154 10.18 -5.07 7.19
CA PHE A 154 10.35 -3.89 6.34
C PHE A 154 11.57 -3.04 6.75
N GLY A 155 12.39 -3.60 7.65
CA GLY A 155 13.66 -3.04 8.05
C GLY A 155 13.59 -2.05 9.20
N GLY A 156 12.50 -2.04 9.97
CA GLY A 156 12.47 -1.47 11.30
C GLY A 156 13.56 -2.03 12.20
N GLU A 157 13.79 -1.38 13.34
CA GLU A 157 14.66 -1.90 14.40
C GLU A 157 13.95 -3.07 15.11
N GLY A 158 13.64 -4.14 14.37
CA GLY A 158 13.42 -5.44 14.97
C GLY A 158 14.71 -5.88 15.64
N GLU A 159 14.62 -6.58 16.77
CA GLU A 159 15.76 -7.32 17.31
C GLU A 159 16.16 -8.40 16.29
N CYS A 160 16.92 -8.01 15.27
CA CYS A 160 17.74 -8.90 14.49
C CYS A 160 18.76 -9.46 15.46
N PHE A 161 18.36 -10.51 16.20
CA PHE A 161 19.30 -11.46 16.74
C PHE A 161 19.92 -12.18 15.53
N GLU A 162 20.85 -11.50 14.86
CA GLU A 162 21.98 -12.13 14.19
C GLU A 162 22.81 -12.85 15.26
N GLN A 163 22.25 -13.86 15.91
CA GLN A 163 23.06 -14.97 16.37
C GLN A 163 23.33 -15.81 15.13
N TRP A 164 24.39 -15.39 14.42
CA TRP A 164 25.39 -16.30 13.90
C TRP A 164 25.36 -17.60 14.73
N GLN A 165 24.74 -18.64 14.19
CA GLN A 165 25.20 -19.98 14.49
C GLN A 165 26.58 -20.07 13.85
N ASP A 166 27.60 -19.76 14.65
CA ASP A 166 28.96 -20.16 14.38
C ASP A 166 28.92 -21.65 14.01
N PRO A 167 29.23 -22.05 12.76
CA PRO A 167 29.23 -23.45 12.42
C PRO A 167 30.26 -24.12 13.31
N ALA A 168 29.79 -24.96 14.23
CA ALA A 168 30.63 -25.66 15.19
C ALA A 168 31.92 -26.16 14.51
N PRO A 169 33.12 -25.93 15.10
CA PRO A 169 34.36 -26.30 14.46
C PRO A 169 34.34 -27.79 14.15
N MET A 170 34.43 -28.13 12.86
CA MET A 170 34.56 -29.50 12.39
C MET A 170 35.71 -30.18 13.12
N PRO A 171 35.51 -31.33 13.79
CA PRO A 171 36.60 -32.06 14.40
C PRO A 171 37.56 -32.56 13.30
N ALA A 172 38.85 -32.36 13.54
CA ALA A 172 39.96 -32.76 12.67
C ALA A 172 40.15 -34.29 12.62
#